data_AF-A0A521ZQB6-F1
#
_entry.id   AF-A0A521ZQB6-F1
#
_cell.length_a   1.000
_cell.length_b   1.000
_cell.length_c   1.000
_cell.angle_alpha   90.00
_cell.angle_beta   90.00
_cell.angle_gamma   90.00
#
_symmetry.space_group_name_H-M   'P 1'
#
loop_
_entity.id
_entity.type
_entity.pdbx_description
1 polymer ?
#
loop_
_entity_poly.entity_id
_entity_poly.type
_entity_poly.pdbx_seq_one_letter_code
_entity_poly.pdbx_strand_id
1 'polypeptide(L)'
;MTMPVVFRSAVRSALIGLLACAWPLTHAAEASSLVSTPDGSYEELRFYTPGDSIPTNVGAAQGSSNLCTSGANAGQVCAETLGFQSITAGLVTSYGYAETASTPVVYQNLSPAHAGLGVAALNGAAISTDTSIDQAEGISLLFANPVSVLGFTFFDVNHQAFAPGSAPTIQLIVDERNYTLNAADTSLLSSIKGKEFTLLGGATSYYLGAVRIAAVPEASTWALMGLGLVGIGLAARRQRRS
;
A
#
# COMPACT_ATOMS: atom_id res chain seq x y z
N MET A 1 -8.31 -30.78 20.47
CA MET A 1 -7.22 -30.25 21.31
C MET A 1 -6.72 -28.99 20.63
N THR A 2 -7.31 -27.85 20.95
CA THR A 2 -7.01 -26.56 20.32
C THR A 2 -5.90 -25.88 21.11
N MET A 3 -4.70 -25.81 20.52
CA MET A 3 -3.61 -25.03 21.11
C MET A 3 -3.85 -23.54 20.87
N PRO A 4 -3.67 -22.68 21.88
CA PRO A 4 -3.66 -21.24 21.67
C PRO A 4 -2.38 -20.84 20.92
N VAL A 5 -2.54 -20.12 19.82
CA VAL A 5 -1.43 -19.43 19.13
C VAL A 5 -0.94 -18.33 20.06
N VAL A 6 0.22 -18.54 20.67
CA VAL A 6 0.90 -17.55 21.50
C VAL A 6 1.56 -16.55 20.56
N PHE A 7 0.99 -15.36 20.43
CA PHE A 7 1.63 -14.21 19.79
C PHE A 7 2.94 -13.90 20.51
N ARG A 8 4.07 -14.24 19.89
CA ARG A 8 5.35 -13.68 20.29
C ARG A 8 5.43 -12.31 19.64
N SER A 9 5.53 -11.27 20.47
CA SER A 9 6.00 -9.95 20.07
C SER A 9 7.34 -10.15 19.36
N ALA A 10 7.34 -10.10 18.03
CA ALA A 10 8.56 -9.99 17.26
C ALA A 10 9.19 -8.64 17.63
N VAL A 11 10.41 -8.70 18.12
CA VAL A 11 11.22 -7.53 18.42
C VAL A 11 11.42 -6.77 17.10
N ARG A 12 10.65 -5.68 16.93
CA ARG A 12 10.77 -4.73 15.82
C ARG A 12 12.15 -4.06 15.90
N SER A 13 13.13 -4.55 15.16
CA SER A 13 14.34 -3.77 14.85
C SER A 13 14.01 -2.77 13.74
N ALA A 14 13.19 -1.77 14.06
CA ALA A 14 12.94 -0.62 13.20
C ALA A 14 14.00 0.45 13.50
N LEU A 15 15.19 0.30 12.91
CA LEU A 15 16.12 1.43 12.79
C LEU A 15 15.70 2.24 11.54
N ILE A 16 14.63 3.03 11.68
CA ILE A 16 14.19 3.96 10.64
C ILE A 16 15.14 5.16 10.68
N GLY A 17 16.21 5.06 9.89
CA GLY A 17 17.09 6.19 9.60
C GLY A 17 16.38 7.16 8.65
N LEU A 18 15.84 8.24 9.19
CA LEU A 18 15.39 9.41 8.43
C LEU A 18 16.62 10.09 7.78
N LEU A 19 17.04 9.59 6.61
CA LEU A 19 17.90 10.34 5.70
C LEU A 19 17.02 11.08 4.69
N ALA A 20 16.71 12.34 5.01
CA ALA A 20 16.15 13.29 4.05
C ALA A 20 17.28 13.76 3.10
N CYS A 21 17.56 12.98 2.05
CA CYS A 21 18.32 13.49 0.91
C CYS A 21 17.32 14.11 -0.08
N ALA A 22 17.42 15.44 -0.25
CA ALA A 22 16.72 16.17 -1.29
C ALA A 22 17.17 15.65 -2.67
N TRP A 23 16.31 14.89 -3.34
CA TRP A 23 16.55 14.34 -4.67
C TRP A 23 15.69 15.05 -5.72
N PRO A 24 16.17 15.12 -6.98
CA PRO A 24 15.54 15.94 -8.01
C PRO A 24 14.15 15.39 -8.35
N LEU A 25 13.15 16.27 -8.23
CA LEU A 25 11.79 16.07 -8.70
C LEU A 25 11.78 16.02 -10.23
N THR A 26 12.04 14.85 -10.81
CA THR A 26 11.82 14.63 -12.25
C THR A 26 10.88 13.45 -12.45
N HIS A 27 9.59 13.80 -12.58
CA HIS A 27 8.52 13.13 -13.32
C HIS A 27 8.53 11.59 -13.41
N ALA A 28 7.70 10.95 -12.58
CA ALA A 28 7.03 9.69 -12.89
C ALA A 28 5.56 9.84 -12.48
N ALA A 29 4.75 10.40 -13.38
CA ALA A 29 3.33 10.69 -13.14
C ALA A 29 2.45 9.99 -14.18
N GLU A 30 2.49 8.66 -14.24
CA GLU A 30 1.46 7.85 -14.90
C GLU A 30 0.99 6.66 -14.04
N ALA A 31 1.30 6.67 -12.73
CA ALA A 31 1.08 5.54 -11.81
C ALA A 31 -0.23 5.53 -11.04
N SER A 32 -0.71 6.73 -10.77
CA SER A 32 -1.86 7.01 -9.94
C SER A 32 -2.89 7.76 -10.79
N SER A 33 -4.09 7.21 -10.93
CA SER A 33 -5.19 7.94 -11.56
C SER A 33 -6.21 8.35 -10.51
N LEU A 34 -6.55 9.64 -10.47
CA LEU A 34 -7.72 10.12 -9.75
C LEU A 34 -8.97 9.74 -10.54
N VAL A 35 -9.90 9.07 -9.86
CA VAL A 35 -11.20 8.69 -10.38
C VAL A 35 -12.27 9.43 -9.58
N SER A 36 -13.10 10.19 -10.28
CA SER A 36 -14.26 10.87 -9.69
C SER A 36 -15.51 10.03 -9.89
N THR A 37 -16.22 9.76 -8.81
CA THR A 37 -17.54 9.10 -8.80
C THR A 37 -18.57 10.05 -8.17
N PRO A 38 -19.88 9.77 -8.31
CA PRO A 38 -20.92 10.54 -7.62
C PRO A 38 -20.75 10.56 -6.10
N ASP A 39 -20.09 9.55 -5.53
CA ASP A 39 -19.92 9.35 -4.09
C ASP A 39 -18.59 9.92 -3.55
N GLY A 40 -17.74 10.48 -4.43
CA GLY A 40 -16.47 11.10 -4.05
C GLY A 40 -15.37 10.90 -5.09
N SER A 41 -14.15 11.31 -4.76
CA SER A 41 -12.96 10.99 -5.55
C SER A 41 -12.06 10.01 -4.81
N TYR A 42 -11.43 9.12 -5.58
CA TYR A 42 -10.41 8.22 -5.07
C TYR A 42 -9.22 8.18 -6.01
N GLU A 43 -8.07 7.81 -5.47
CA GLU A 43 -6.87 7.49 -6.23
C GLU A 43 -6.67 5.98 -6.23
N GLU A 44 -6.35 5.42 -7.39
CA GLU A 44 -5.92 4.02 -7.51
C GLU A 44 -4.39 3.98 -7.69
N LEU A 45 -3.70 3.50 -6.67
CA LEU A 45 -2.27 3.20 -6.70
C LEU A 45 -2.10 1.80 -7.30
N ARG A 46 -1.52 1.73 -8.49
CA ARG A 46 -1.33 0.48 -9.22
C ARG A 46 0.11 -0.01 -9.11
N PHE A 47 0.24 -1.31 -8.88
CA PHE A 47 1.50 -2.05 -8.83
C PHE A 47 1.63 -3.06 -9.98
N TYR A 48 0.75 -2.96 -10.99
CA TYR A 48 0.72 -3.80 -12.18
C TYR A 48 0.40 -2.95 -13.42
N THR A 49 0.68 -3.52 -14.60
CA THR A 49 0.44 -2.91 -15.91
C THR A 49 -0.60 -3.70 -16.68
N PRO A 50 -1.84 -3.20 -16.85
CA PRO A 50 -2.75 -3.78 -17.82
C PRO A 50 -2.31 -3.37 -19.24
N GLY A 51 -1.66 -4.28 -19.96
CA GLY A 51 -1.76 -4.30 -21.42
C GLY A 51 -0.73 -3.54 -22.28
N ASP A 52 0.19 -2.71 -21.77
CA ASP A 52 1.46 -2.38 -22.46
C ASP A 52 2.40 -1.47 -21.63
N SER A 53 3.70 -1.71 -21.84
CA SER A 53 4.93 -0.99 -21.46
C SER A 53 5.01 -0.23 -20.11
N ILE A 54 5.81 -0.81 -19.21
CA ILE A 54 6.42 -0.27 -17.98
C ILE A 54 5.46 -0.23 -16.79
N PRO A 55 5.70 -1.07 -15.75
CA PRO A 55 5.00 -0.95 -14.47
C PRO A 55 5.08 0.46 -13.96
N THR A 56 3.97 0.90 -13.40
CA THR A 56 3.72 2.29 -13.12
C THR A 56 4.69 2.91 -12.10
N ASN A 57 5.54 2.12 -11.44
CA ASN A 57 6.53 2.62 -10.48
C ASN A 57 8.00 2.20 -10.71
N VAL A 58 8.41 1.74 -11.90
CA VAL A 58 9.83 1.39 -12.18
C VAL A 58 10.79 2.55 -11.89
N GLY A 59 10.36 3.80 -12.10
CA GLY A 59 11.14 5.01 -11.79
C GLY A 59 10.82 5.67 -10.44
N ALA A 60 9.83 5.15 -9.71
CA ALA A 60 9.28 5.79 -8.50
C ALA A 60 9.47 4.96 -7.22
N ALA A 61 9.99 3.73 -7.32
CA ALA A 61 10.50 2.93 -6.20
C ALA A 61 11.62 3.67 -5.46
N GLN A 62 11.25 4.61 -4.58
CA GLN A 62 12.18 5.28 -3.68
C GLN A 62 12.36 4.41 -2.44
N GLY A 63 13.50 3.71 -2.37
CA GLY A 63 13.80 2.74 -1.31
C GLY A 63 15.24 2.24 -1.44
N SER A 64 15.65 1.32 -0.54
CA SER A 64 17.00 0.72 -0.54
C SER A 64 17.43 0.27 -1.94
N SER A 65 18.74 0.25 -2.22
CA SER A 65 19.33 -0.19 -3.49
C SER A 65 18.63 -1.45 -4.03
N ASN A 66 18.21 -1.47 -5.30
CA ASN A 66 17.56 -2.65 -5.88
C ASN A 66 18.46 -3.89 -5.70
N LEU A 67 17.96 -4.86 -4.94
CA LEU A 67 18.68 -6.07 -4.56
C LEU A 67 18.57 -7.15 -5.67
N CYS A 68 17.69 -6.94 -6.66
CA CYS A 68 17.41 -7.84 -7.78
C CYS A 68 18.12 -7.44 -9.10
N THR A 69 19.30 -6.84 -9.03
CA THR A 69 19.92 -6.17 -10.21
C THR A 69 20.69 -7.07 -11.17
N SER A 70 20.78 -8.39 -10.95
CA SER A 70 21.57 -9.28 -11.82
C SER A 70 21.02 -10.71 -11.92
N GLY A 71 21.47 -11.44 -12.96
CA GLY A 71 21.17 -12.86 -13.15
C GLY A 71 19.75 -13.15 -13.63
N ALA A 72 19.16 -14.23 -13.12
CA ALA A 72 17.81 -14.70 -13.50
C ALA A 72 16.67 -13.71 -13.15
N ASN A 73 17.00 -12.63 -12.42
CA ASN A 73 16.06 -11.64 -11.90
C ASN A 73 16.07 -10.33 -12.70
N ALA A 74 16.72 -10.31 -13.87
CA ALA A 74 16.74 -9.16 -14.75
C ALA A 74 15.31 -8.75 -15.15
N GLY A 75 14.91 -7.51 -14.85
CA GLY A 75 13.52 -7.04 -15.04
C GLY A 75 12.62 -7.16 -13.80
N GLN A 76 13.19 -7.47 -12.64
CA GLN A 76 12.49 -7.45 -11.36
C GLN A 76 13.03 -6.33 -10.47
N VAL A 77 12.23 -5.91 -9.49
CA VAL A 77 12.64 -4.97 -8.45
C VAL A 77 12.38 -5.63 -7.12
N CYS A 78 13.41 -5.69 -6.27
CA CYS A 78 13.24 -6.06 -4.88
C CYS A 78 14.10 -5.20 -3.96
N ALA A 79 13.55 -4.90 -2.81
CA ALA A 79 14.16 -4.03 -1.81
C ALA A 79 13.53 -4.29 -0.45
N GLU A 80 14.22 -3.95 0.64
CA GLU A 80 13.62 -3.97 1.98
C GLU A 80 12.38 -3.06 2.03
N THR A 81 12.44 -1.94 1.30
CA THR A 81 11.33 -1.02 1.12
C THR A 81 11.18 -0.57 -0.32
N LEU A 82 9.96 -0.44 -0.84
CA LEU A 82 9.68 0.26 -2.10
C LEU A 82 8.78 1.47 -1.85
N GLY A 83 9.18 2.65 -2.30
CA GLY A 83 8.37 3.86 -2.26
C GLY A 83 7.49 4.02 -3.50
N PHE A 84 6.33 4.65 -3.35
CA PHE A 84 5.41 4.96 -4.43
C PHE A 84 4.86 6.37 -4.21
N GLN A 85 4.83 7.19 -5.25
CA GLN A 85 4.28 8.53 -5.13
C GLN A 85 2.75 8.48 -5.29
N SER A 86 2.05 9.00 -4.30
CA SER A 86 0.61 9.23 -4.33
C SER A 86 0.30 10.72 -4.41
N ILE A 87 -0.76 11.06 -5.14
CA ILE A 87 -1.30 12.43 -5.21
C ILE A 87 -2.06 12.75 -3.91
N THR A 88 -2.78 11.78 -3.39
CA THR A 88 -3.64 11.85 -2.21
C THR A 88 -2.84 11.76 -0.92
N ALA A 89 -1.88 10.84 -0.87
CA ALA A 89 -1.21 10.46 0.37
C ALA A 89 0.25 10.92 0.47
N GLY A 90 0.83 11.49 -0.59
CA GLY A 90 2.26 11.77 -0.66
C GLY A 90 3.07 10.49 -0.91
N LEU A 91 4.24 10.35 -0.27
CA LEU A 91 5.03 9.12 -0.38
C LEU A 91 4.31 7.97 0.34
N VAL A 92 4.22 6.83 -0.34
CA VAL A 92 3.71 5.55 0.19
C VAL A 92 4.87 4.57 0.22
N THR A 93 5.28 4.14 1.40
CA THR A 93 6.37 3.17 1.57
C THR A 93 5.79 1.79 1.78
N SER A 94 6.23 0.82 1.01
CA SER A 94 5.93 -0.59 1.22
C SER A 94 7.10 -1.34 1.84
N TYR A 95 6.81 -2.34 2.67
CA TYR A 95 7.79 -3.29 3.21
C TYR A 95 7.15 -4.66 3.45
N GLY A 96 7.97 -5.70 3.36
CA GLY A 96 7.56 -7.09 3.57
C GLY A 96 7.69 -7.52 5.03
N TYR A 97 6.88 -8.49 5.40
CA TYR A 97 6.91 -9.23 6.65
C TYR A 97 6.93 -10.72 6.31
N ALA A 98 7.74 -11.49 7.04
CA ALA A 98 7.74 -12.94 6.98
C ALA A 98 8.13 -13.49 8.36
N GLU A 99 7.40 -14.50 8.85
CA GLU A 99 7.73 -15.16 10.13
C GLU A 99 8.93 -16.09 10.02
N THR A 100 9.18 -16.62 8.82
CA THR A 100 10.13 -17.70 8.56
C THR A 100 11.37 -17.22 7.80
N ALA A 101 11.30 -16.09 7.09
CA ALA A 101 12.42 -15.54 6.35
C ALA A 101 13.30 -14.65 7.23
N SER A 102 14.62 -14.81 7.13
CA SER A 102 15.58 -13.96 7.86
C SER A 102 15.61 -12.51 7.36
N THR A 103 15.29 -12.30 6.08
CA THR A 103 15.36 -11.00 5.39
C THR A 103 14.26 -10.92 4.34
N PRO A 104 13.01 -10.59 4.74
CA PRO A 104 11.93 -10.37 3.79
C PRO A 104 12.18 -9.08 3.01
N VAL A 105 11.96 -9.13 1.71
CA VAL A 105 11.98 -7.98 0.82
C VAL A 105 10.64 -7.87 0.11
N VAL A 106 10.25 -6.64 -0.21
CA VAL A 106 9.16 -6.42 -1.15
C VAL A 106 9.69 -6.76 -2.53
N TYR A 107 8.90 -7.52 -3.25
CA TYR A 107 9.19 -7.93 -4.61
C TYR A 107 8.14 -7.36 -5.57
N GLN A 108 8.59 -6.92 -6.74
CA GLN A 108 7.75 -6.54 -7.85
C GLN A 108 8.34 -7.07 -9.14
N ASN A 109 7.57 -7.88 -9.88
CA ASN A 109 7.93 -8.27 -11.23
C ASN A 109 7.48 -7.16 -12.20
N LEU A 110 8.38 -6.68 -13.04
CA LEU A 110 8.10 -5.57 -13.95
C LEU A 110 7.59 -6.02 -15.32
N SER A 111 7.47 -7.33 -15.55
CA SER A 111 6.93 -7.87 -16.79
C SER A 111 5.44 -7.51 -16.94
N PRO A 112 4.97 -7.10 -18.13
CA PRO A 112 3.54 -6.84 -18.39
C PRO A 112 2.62 -8.04 -18.11
N ALA A 113 3.17 -9.26 -18.10
CA ALA A 113 2.43 -10.49 -17.78
C ALA A 113 2.41 -10.82 -16.28
N HIS A 114 3.15 -10.10 -15.45
CA HIS A 114 3.33 -10.40 -14.04
C HIS A 114 2.89 -9.18 -13.22
N ALA A 115 1.85 -9.38 -12.42
CA ALA A 115 1.11 -8.28 -11.81
C ALA A 115 1.25 -8.28 -10.29
N GLY A 116 1.60 -7.11 -9.73
CA GLY A 116 1.47 -6.80 -8.30
C GLY A 116 2.76 -6.84 -7.48
N LEU A 117 2.62 -6.43 -6.22
CA LEU A 117 3.63 -6.56 -5.18
C LEU A 117 3.48 -7.91 -4.50
N GLY A 118 4.62 -8.49 -4.16
CA GLY A 118 4.71 -9.67 -3.32
C GLY A 118 5.81 -9.54 -2.28
N VAL A 119 6.07 -10.63 -1.56
CA VAL A 119 7.15 -10.74 -0.58
C VAL A 119 8.06 -11.86 -1.04
N ALA A 120 9.37 -11.66 -0.88
CA ALA A 120 10.35 -12.70 -1.16
C ALA A 120 11.38 -12.72 -0.04
N ALA A 121 12.05 -13.85 0.13
CA ALA A 121 13.19 -13.98 1.01
C ALA A 121 14.49 -13.77 0.22
N LEU A 122 15.43 -13.01 0.79
CA LEU A 122 16.80 -12.98 0.28
C LEU A 122 17.63 -14.15 0.82
N ASN A 123 18.29 -14.85 -0.10
CA ASN A 123 19.33 -15.84 0.17
C ASN A 123 20.65 -15.33 -0.43
N GLY A 124 21.33 -14.46 0.31
CA GLY A 124 22.47 -13.70 -0.22
C GLY A 124 22.00 -12.70 -1.29
N ALA A 125 22.47 -12.84 -2.52
CA ALA A 125 22.06 -12.00 -3.66
C ALA A 125 20.91 -12.60 -4.49
N ALA A 126 20.43 -13.80 -4.15
CA ALA A 126 19.33 -14.45 -4.83
C ALA A 126 18.02 -14.25 -4.07
N ILE A 127 16.91 -14.10 -4.79
CA ILE A 127 15.56 -14.15 -4.23
C ILE A 127 15.06 -15.59 -4.16
N SER A 128 14.15 -15.87 -3.23
CA SER A 128 13.37 -17.10 -3.21
C SER A 128 12.57 -17.29 -4.51
N THR A 129 12.28 -18.54 -4.85
CA THR A 129 11.39 -18.88 -5.97
C THR A 129 9.93 -18.55 -5.67
N ASP A 130 9.58 -18.51 -4.38
CA ASP A 130 8.30 -17.95 -3.96
C ASP A 130 8.46 -16.44 -3.82
N THR A 131 7.59 -15.73 -4.51
CA THR A 131 7.53 -14.28 -4.51
C THR A 131 6.11 -13.77 -4.22
N SER A 132 5.17 -14.68 -3.97
CA SER A 132 3.80 -14.33 -3.60
C SER A 132 3.73 -13.94 -2.12
N ILE A 133 2.58 -13.48 -1.65
CA ILE A 133 2.32 -13.28 -0.22
C ILE A 133 1.56 -14.51 0.24
N ASP A 134 2.21 -15.37 1.03
CA ASP A 134 1.66 -16.64 1.47
C ASP A 134 1.43 -16.71 2.99
N GLN A 135 1.13 -17.91 3.49
CA GLN A 135 0.88 -18.13 4.90
C GLN A 135 2.13 -17.78 5.74
N ALA A 136 1.95 -16.83 6.66
CA ALA A 136 2.99 -16.27 7.54
C ALA A 136 3.86 -15.17 6.90
N GLU A 137 3.44 -14.66 5.75
CA GLU A 137 3.97 -13.45 5.14
C GLU A 137 2.95 -12.30 5.19
N GLY A 138 3.42 -11.09 4.90
CA GLY A 138 2.54 -9.94 4.75
C GLY A 138 3.24 -8.76 4.12
N ILE A 139 2.46 -7.85 3.57
CA ILE A 139 2.96 -6.59 3.01
C ILE A 139 2.31 -5.41 3.72
N SER A 140 3.11 -4.43 4.10
CA SER A 140 2.62 -3.20 4.70
C SER A 140 2.72 -2.05 3.71
N LEU A 141 1.72 -1.19 3.71
CA LEU A 141 1.72 0.11 3.03
C LEU A 141 1.64 1.21 4.09
N LEU A 142 2.70 2.00 4.18
CA LEU A 142 2.81 3.16 5.06
C LEU A 142 2.63 4.44 4.25
N PHE A 143 1.52 5.13 4.49
CA PHE A 143 1.17 6.39 3.86
C PHE A 143 1.70 7.57 4.71
N ALA A 144 2.25 8.61 4.06
CA ALA A 144 2.71 9.80 4.79
C ALA A 144 1.55 10.49 5.54
N ASN A 145 0.39 10.57 4.90
CA ASN A 145 -0.86 11.10 5.46
C ASN A 145 -1.89 9.99 5.68
N PRO A 146 -2.80 10.12 6.67
CA PRO A 146 -3.87 9.15 6.85
C PRO A 146 -4.79 9.09 5.63
N VAL A 147 -5.17 7.89 5.23
CA VAL A 147 -6.08 7.63 4.11
C VAL A 147 -7.23 6.73 4.53
N SER A 148 -8.32 6.78 3.76
CA SER A 148 -9.35 5.75 3.77
C SER A 148 -9.07 4.79 2.63
N VAL A 149 -9.03 3.49 2.90
CA VAL A 149 -8.91 2.49 1.84
C VAL A 149 -10.31 2.11 1.36
N LEU A 150 -10.52 2.11 0.05
CA LEU A 150 -11.82 1.78 -0.55
C LEU A 150 -11.84 0.39 -1.19
N GLY A 151 -10.67 -0.18 -1.46
CA GLY A 151 -10.57 -1.46 -2.13
C GLY A 151 -9.13 -1.87 -2.39
N PHE A 152 -8.97 -3.17 -2.60
CA PHE A 152 -7.73 -3.79 -3.05
C PHE A 152 -8.00 -4.60 -4.30
N THR A 153 -6.99 -4.70 -5.15
CA THR A 153 -6.96 -5.64 -6.28
C THR A 153 -5.90 -6.69 -5.99
N PHE A 154 -6.26 -7.96 -6.14
CA PHE A 154 -5.36 -9.09 -5.92
C PHE A 154 -5.20 -9.94 -7.18
N PHE A 155 -4.01 -10.50 -7.35
CA PHE A 155 -3.72 -11.49 -8.38
C PHE A 155 -3.31 -12.82 -7.75
N ASP A 156 -3.61 -13.92 -8.42
CA ASP A 156 -3.19 -15.26 -7.99
C ASP A 156 -1.71 -15.52 -8.30
N VAL A 157 -1.22 -16.71 -7.94
CA VAL A 157 0.17 -17.13 -8.19
C VAL A 157 0.55 -17.21 -9.68
N ASN A 158 -0.43 -17.25 -10.57
CA ASN A 158 -0.25 -17.21 -12.02
C ASN A 158 -0.39 -15.78 -12.58
N HIS A 159 -0.41 -14.78 -11.70
CA HIS A 159 -0.61 -13.37 -12.01
C HIS A 159 -1.93 -13.06 -12.73
N GLN A 160 -2.96 -13.88 -12.50
CA GLN A 160 -4.31 -13.68 -13.03
C GLN A 160 -5.23 -13.09 -11.96
N ALA A 161 -6.21 -12.29 -12.39
CA ALA A 161 -7.22 -11.80 -11.46
C ALA A 161 -8.01 -12.99 -10.89
N PHE A 162 -8.30 -12.96 -9.59
CA PHE A 162 -9.12 -14.00 -8.98
C PHE A 162 -10.51 -14.05 -9.63
N ALA A 163 -11.00 -15.27 -9.86
CA ALA A 163 -12.38 -15.46 -10.30
C ALA A 163 -13.36 -14.87 -9.27
N PRO A 164 -14.53 -14.36 -9.68
CA PRO A 164 -15.55 -13.86 -8.77
C PRO A 164 -15.89 -14.89 -7.69
N GLY A 165 -15.81 -14.50 -6.42
CA GLY A 165 -16.05 -15.39 -5.27
C GLY A 165 -14.86 -16.26 -4.84
N SER A 166 -13.76 -16.26 -5.58
CA SER A 166 -12.53 -16.99 -5.25
C SER A 166 -11.43 -16.11 -4.66
N ALA A 167 -11.76 -14.86 -4.31
CA ALA A 167 -10.80 -13.91 -3.77
C ALA A 167 -10.29 -14.39 -2.39
N PRO A 168 -9.02 -14.09 -2.05
CA PRO A 168 -8.43 -14.54 -0.80
C PRO A 168 -9.15 -13.92 0.41
N THR A 169 -9.24 -14.67 1.50
CA THR A 169 -9.52 -14.06 2.81
C THR A 169 -8.20 -13.56 3.36
N ILE A 170 -8.14 -12.28 3.71
CA ILE A 170 -6.94 -11.63 4.24
C ILE A 170 -7.20 -11.13 5.65
N GLN A 171 -6.14 -11.09 6.45
CA GLN A 171 -6.13 -10.29 7.67
C GLN A 171 -5.50 -8.94 7.34
N LEU A 172 -6.25 -7.88 7.60
CA LEU A 172 -5.80 -6.50 7.47
C LEU A 172 -5.50 -5.96 8.86
N ILE A 173 -4.30 -5.40 9.06
CA ILE A 173 -3.95 -4.65 10.26
C ILE A 173 -3.87 -3.18 9.88
N VAL A 174 -4.64 -2.32 10.57
CA VAL A 174 -4.61 -0.87 10.36
C VAL A 174 -4.26 -0.17 11.64
N ASP A 175 -3.10 0.50 11.65
CA ASP A 175 -2.54 1.16 12.83
C ASP A 175 -2.70 0.27 14.09
N GLU A 176 -2.20 -0.97 14.03
CA GLU A 176 -2.24 -2.00 15.09
C GLU A 176 -3.61 -2.65 15.38
N ARG A 177 -4.68 -2.29 14.65
CA ARG A 177 -6.00 -2.94 14.78
C ARG A 177 -6.22 -4.00 13.73
N ASN A 178 -6.65 -5.19 14.16
CA ASN A 178 -6.90 -6.33 13.28
C ASN A 178 -8.33 -6.32 12.72
N TYR A 179 -8.43 -6.58 11.43
CA TYR A 179 -9.66 -6.76 10.67
C TYR A 179 -9.53 -8.04 9.85
N THR A 180 -10.60 -8.83 9.76
CA THR A 180 -10.67 -9.94 8.81
C THR A 180 -11.51 -9.49 7.63
N LEU A 181 -10.96 -9.58 6.43
CA LEU A 181 -11.63 -9.16 5.21
C LEU A 181 -11.72 -10.33 4.25
N ASN A 182 -12.90 -10.52 3.68
CA ASN A 182 -13.02 -11.22 2.42
C ASN A 182 -12.66 -10.21 1.32
N ALA A 183 -11.65 -10.49 0.49
CA ALA A 183 -11.25 -9.57 -0.57
C ALA A 183 -12.38 -9.26 -1.58
N ALA A 184 -13.44 -10.07 -1.63
CA ALA A 184 -14.64 -9.79 -2.42
C ALA A 184 -15.63 -8.81 -1.73
N ASP A 185 -15.50 -8.58 -0.43
CA ASP A 185 -16.38 -7.69 0.34
C ASP A 185 -15.61 -6.44 0.79
N THR A 186 -15.81 -5.34 0.06
CA THR A 186 -15.19 -4.05 0.33
C THR A 186 -16.05 -3.13 1.19
N SER A 187 -17.22 -3.58 1.67
CA SER A 187 -18.19 -2.72 2.36
C SER A 187 -17.62 -2.08 3.63
N LEU A 188 -16.80 -2.83 4.39
CA LEU A 188 -16.16 -2.37 5.61
C LEU A 188 -15.01 -1.39 5.35
N LEU A 189 -14.35 -1.48 4.19
CA LEU A 189 -13.11 -0.75 3.91
C LEU A 189 -13.29 0.77 3.97
N SER A 190 -14.39 1.28 3.41
CA SER A 190 -14.70 2.72 3.39
C SER A 190 -14.72 3.41 4.77
N SER A 191 -14.96 2.63 5.84
CA SER A 191 -14.98 3.10 7.23
C SER A 191 -13.62 3.06 7.92
N ILE A 192 -12.66 2.33 7.34
CA ILE A 192 -11.34 2.08 7.92
C ILE A 192 -10.38 3.17 7.45
N LYS A 193 -9.76 3.85 8.41
CA LYS A 193 -8.83 4.94 8.18
C LYS A 193 -7.55 4.67 8.96
N GLY A 194 -6.42 4.99 8.35
CA GLY A 194 -5.13 4.84 9.01
C GLY A 194 -3.97 5.32 8.17
N LYS A 195 -2.76 5.15 8.71
CA LYS A 195 -1.51 5.44 8.01
C LYS A 195 -0.77 4.18 7.58
N GLU A 196 -0.85 3.11 8.37
CA GLU A 196 -0.20 1.85 8.07
C GLU A 196 -1.26 0.78 7.84
N PHE A 197 -1.19 0.12 6.69
CA PHE A 197 -2.08 -0.97 6.30
C PHE A 197 -1.24 -2.20 6.00
N THR A 198 -1.28 -3.19 6.88
CA THR A 198 -0.61 -4.47 6.70
C THR A 198 -1.59 -5.53 6.24
N LEU A 199 -1.36 -6.09 5.06
CA LEU A 199 -2.10 -7.22 4.54
C LEU A 199 -1.30 -8.49 4.82
N LEU A 200 -1.83 -9.38 5.65
CA LEU A 200 -1.22 -10.68 5.90
C LEU A 200 -1.72 -11.70 4.89
N GLY A 201 -0.84 -12.63 4.53
CA GLY A 201 -1.18 -13.78 3.72
C GLY A 201 -2.06 -14.79 4.47
N GLY A 202 -2.92 -15.47 3.72
CA GLY A 202 -3.87 -16.44 4.24
C GLY A 202 -3.60 -17.84 3.69
N ALA A 203 -4.65 -18.67 3.64
CA ALA A 203 -4.56 -20.01 3.02
C ALA A 203 -4.36 -19.96 1.49
N THR A 204 -4.66 -18.82 0.87
CA THR A 204 -4.50 -18.59 -0.56
C THR A 204 -3.43 -17.53 -0.76
N SER A 205 -2.35 -17.89 -1.44
CA SER A 205 -1.28 -16.94 -1.78
C SER A 205 -1.73 -15.94 -2.85
N TYR A 206 -1.22 -14.72 -2.79
CA TYR A 206 -1.62 -13.65 -3.72
C TYR A 206 -0.50 -12.64 -3.97
N TYR A 207 -0.70 -11.81 -5.00
CA TYR A 207 0.02 -10.56 -5.19
C TYR A 207 -0.92 -9.37 -5.01
N LEU A 208 -0.43 -8.30 -4.39
CA LEU A 208 -1.16 -7.03 -4.27
C LEU A 208 -1.04 -6.24 -5.57
N GLY A 209 -2.10 -6.24 -6.35
CA GLY A 209 -2.17 -5.52 -7.62
C GLY A 209 -2.33 -4.01 -7.44
N ALA A 210 -3.34 -3.58 -6.70
CA ALA A 210 -3.61 -2.16 -6.50
C ALA A 210 -4.30 -1.89 -5.17
N VAL A 211 -4.22 -0.64 -4.74
CA VAL A 211 -5.01 -0.12 -3.62
C VAL A 211 -5.75 1.14 -4.05
N ARG A 212 -7.04 1.21 -3.73
CA ARG A 212 -7.87 2.41 -3.91
C ARG A 212 -7.92 3.16 -2.60
N ILE A 213 -7.55 4.43 -2.63
CA ILE A 213 -7.50 5.29 -1.45
C ILE A 213 -8.26 6.59 -1.66
N ALA A 214 -8.76 7.16 -0.57
CA ALA A 214 -9.33 8.50 -0.53
C ALA A 214 -8.70 9.31 0.59
N ALA A 215 -8.60 10.62 0.38
CA ALA A 215 -8.09 11.55 1.37
C ALA A 215 -8.95 11.52 2.64
N VAL A 216 -8.33 11.46 3.80
CA VAL A 216 -9.01 11.75 5.08
C VAL A 216 -8.78 13.21 5.39
N PRO A 217 -9.83 14.06 5.45
CA PRO A 217 -9.64 15.45 5.78
C PRO A 217 -9.03 15.58 7.17
N GLU A 218 -7.96 16.37 7.28
CA GLU A 218 -7.31 16.60 8.56
C GLU A 218 -8.23 17.36 9.51
N ALA A 219 -8.08 17.14 10.81
CA ALA A 219 -8.82 17.89 11.83
C ALA A 219 -8.58 19.41 11.70
N SER A 220 -7.39 19.82 11.24
CA SER A 220 -7.01 21.20 10.93
C SER A 220 -7.88 21.79 9.81
N THR A 221 -8.19 21.01 8.77
CA THR A 221 -9.07 21.44 7.67
C THR A 221 -10.48 21.74 8.18
N TRP A 222 -11.02 20.87 9.05
CA TRP A 222 -12.32 21.12 9.68
C TRP A 222 -12.29 22.33 10.61
N ALA A 223 -11.22 22.49 11.38
CA ALA A 223 -11.06 23.64 12.27
C ALA A 223 -10.97 24.96 11.48
N LEU A 224 -10.23 25.00 10.38
CA LEU A 224 -10.12 26.17 9.51
C LEU A 224 -11.42 26.46 8.76
N MET A 225 -12.13 25.44 8.29
CA MET A 225 -13.44 25.62 7.68
C MET A 225 -14.45 26.15 8.70
N GLY A 226 -14.44 25.59 9.92
CA GLY A 226 -15.27 26.08 11.03
C GLY A 226 -14.94 27.51 11.42
N LEU A 227 -13.67 27.85 11.57
CA LEU A 227 -13.22 29.22 11.85
C LEU A 227 -13.58 30.19 10.74
N GLY A 228 -13.42 29.80 9.48
CA GLY A 228 -13.81 30.61 8.32
C GLY A 228 -15.31 30.93 8.33
N LEU A 229 -16.16 29.94 8.60
CA LEU A 229 -17.61 30.12 8.70
C LEU A 229 -18.01 31.04 9.86
N VAL A 230 -17.37 30.89 11.04
CA VAL A 230 -17.58 31.77 12.18
C VAL A 230 -17.17 33.21 11.85
N GLY A 231 -16.02 33.38 11.19
CA GLY A 231 -15.53 34.69 10.74
C GLY A 231 -16.51 35.39 9.80
N ILE A 232 -17.04 34.67 8.80
CA ILE A 232 -18.05 35.21 7.87
C ILE A 232 -19.35 35.58 8.62
N GLY A 233 -19.81 34.72 9.54
CA GLY A 233 -21.00 35.00 10.35
C GLY A 233 -20.87 36.26 11.21
N LEU A 234 -19.72 36.47 11.83
CA LEU A 234 -19.44 37.69 12.62
C LEU A 234 -19.35 38.94 11.74
N ALA A 235 -18.73 38.86 10.56
CA ALA A 235 -18.64 39.97 9.62
C ALA A 235 -20.03 40.39 9.09
N ALA A 236 -20.87 39.43 8.72
CA ALA A 236 -22.24 39.68 8.26
C ALA A 236 -23.12 40.31 9.36
N ARG A 237 -22.93 39.90 10.62
CA ARG A 237 -23.65 40.51 11.77
C ARG A 237 -23.24 41.96 12.01
N ARG A 238 -21.98 42.31 11.75
CA ARG A 238 -21.47 43.68 11.89
C ARG A 238 -22.04 44.60 10.80
N GLN A 239 -22.14 44.11 9.57
CA GLN A 239 -22.74 44.87 8.45
C GLN A 239 -24.23 45.15 8.62
N ARG A 240 -24.99 44.28 9.29
CA ARG A 240 -26.43 44.53 9.57
C ARG A 240 -26.69 45.52 10.73
N ARG A 241 -25.65 45.94 11.45
CA ARG A 241 -25.73 46.88 12.58
C ARG A 241 -25.21 48.28 12.24
N SER A 242 -24.67 48.47 11.05
CA SER A 242 -24.30 49.77 10.48
C SER A 242 -25.32 50.16 9.42
#